data_AF-U4LJ40-F1
#
_entry.id   AF-U4LJ40-F1
#
_cell.length_a   1.000
_cell.length_b   1.000
_cell.length_c   1.000
_cell.angle_alpha   90.00
_cell.angle_beta   90.00
_cell.angle_gamma   90.00
#
_symmetry.space_group_name_H-M   'P 1'
#
loop_
_entity.id
_entity.type
_entity.pdbx_description
1 polymer ?
#
loop_
_entity_poly.entity_id
_entity_poly.type
_entity_poly.pdbx_seq_one_letter_code
_entity_poly.pdbx_strand_id
1 'polypeptide(L)'
;MKSIFAASIFLGAHLVSAQSGAWAQCGGIGWSGATTCVSGYTCSKINDYYSQCIPGSASSTPAPTTTTSSGGGGGSSTTPAPTATNSGNPFSGKTQWANPYYASEVSSLAIPSFVAAGKSALATKAASVANVPSFTWLDTRAKIPSIKQYLSSIKAAGTKNVIVPFVVYNLPDRDCAAAASNGELSIANGGVAIYKTEYIDPIRAALLEFPDIPIALIIEPDSLANLVTNMGVAKCSGAADTYKTLVAYAIKQLALPNVSMYLDGGHGGWLGWPANLPGAAQLFAQIRKDAGSPPQLRGLATNVANYNGWSLSTCPAYTSPNPNCDEKRYVEAMVSALAGQGWADSHHVVDQGRSGKQPTGQIEQGDWCNAVGTGFGIRPTSNTGHPSVDAFVWVKPGGESDGTSDTSATRYDFHCGKSDALQPAPEAGTWFNAYFEQLLTNANPAF
;
A
#
# COMPACT_ATOMS: atom_id res chain seq x y z
N MET A 1 52.46 34.64 48.62
CA MET A 1 51.70 35.53 47.72
C MET A 1 51.89 35.00 46.30
N LYS A 2 50.90 34.59 45.51
CA LYS A 2 49.43 34.55 45.59
C LYS A 2 49.01 33.37 44.70
N SER A 3 48.22 32.44 45.22
CA SER A 3 47.53 31.42 44.41
C SER A 3 46.25 32.03 43.85
N ILE A 4 46.02 31.90 42.55
CA ILE A 4 44.75 32.28 41.90
C ILE A 4 44.08 30.98 41.43
N PHE A 5 43.04 30.56 42.14
CA PHE A 5 42.12 29.52 41.71
C PHE A 5 41.14 30.12 40.70
N ALA A 6 41.14 29.61 39.47
CA ALA A 6 40.11 29.91 38.48
C ALA A 6 38.97 28.89 38.62
N ALA A 7 37.84 29.31 39.19
CA ALA A 7 36.62 28.52 39.21
C ALA A 7 35.96 28.54 37.82
N SER A 8 35.97 27.41 37.13
CA SER A 8 35.23 27.23 35.87
C SER A 8 33.78 26.89 36.19
N ILE A 9 32.86 27.83 35.93
CA ILE A 9 31.42 27.60 35.96
C ILE A 9 31.05 26.82 34.69
N PHE A 10 30.72 25.54 34.83
CA PHE A 10 30.05 24.78 33.78
C PHE A 10 28.59 25.23 33.71
N LEU A 11 28.25 26.07 32.73
CA LEU A 11 26.86 26.25 32.29
C LEU A 11 26.46 24.98 31.54
N GLY A 12 25.78 24.06 32.22
CA GLY A 12 25.09 22.96 31.57
C GLY A 12 23.94 23.52 30.74
N ALA A 13 24.10 23.57 29.42
CA ALA A 13 22.98 23.78 28.52
C ALA A 13 22.08 22.55 28.61
N HIS A 14 21.01 22.64 29.41
CA HIS A 14 19.91 21.69 29.33
C HIS A 14 19.31 21.82 27.92
N LEU A 15 19.62 20.87 27.04
CA LEU A 15 18.85 20.65 25.82
C LEU A 15 17.44 20.26 26.25
N VAL A 16 16.55 21.26 26.31
CA VAL A 16 15.11 21.00 26.37
C VAL A 16 14.75 20.36 25.04
N SER A 17 14.68 19.04 25.01
CA SER A 17 14.16 18.32 23.84
C SER A 17 12.67 18.65 23.74
N ALA A 18 12.33 19.60 22.85
CA ALA A 18 10.96 20.02 22.61
C ALA A 18 10.13 18.80 22.21
N GLN A 19 8.98 18.56 22.86
CA GLN A 19 8.12 17.42 22.57
C GLN A 19 7.89 17.23 21.07
N SER A 20 7.99 16.00 20.59
CA SER A 20 7.68 15.66 19.21
C SER A 20 6.22 15.99 18.92
N GLY A 21 6.01 16.75 17.83
CA GLY A 21 4.69 17.15 17.38
C GLY A 21 3.77 15.97 17.09
N ALA A 22 2.48 16.25 16.95
CA ALA A 22 1.51 15.26 16.48
C ALA A 22 2.02 14.58 15.21
N TRP A 23 2.04 13.24 15.18
CA TRP A 23 2.53 12.42 14.06
C TRP A 23 4.02 12.53 13.73
N ALA A 24 4.81 13.27 14.52
CA ALA A 24 6.26 13.33 14.34
C ALA A 24 6.95 12.06 14.90
N GLN A 25 8.17 11.80 14.42
CA GLN A 25 9.02 10.77 15.01
C GLN A 25 9.30 11.08 16.48
N CYS A 26 9.20 10.07 17.33
CA CYS A 26 9.42 10.18 18.77
C CYS A 26 10.34 9.08 19.33
N GLY A 27 10.96 8.29 18.46
CA GLY A 27 11.82 7.20 18.88
C GLY A 27 12.29 6.34 17.71
N GLY A 28 13.05 5.30 18.04
CA GLY A 28 13.70 4.39 17.09
C GLY A 28 15.21 4.35 17.26
N ILE A 29 15.84 3.26 16.80
CA ILE A 29 17.30 3.11 16.80
C ILE A 29 17.94 4.27 16.02
N GLY A 30 18.87 4.98 16.65
CA GLY A 30 19.59 6.12 16.07
C GLY A 30 18.89 7.48 16.19
N TRP A 31 17.64 7.52 16.70
CA TRP A 31 16.94 8.78 16.96
C TRP A 31 17.53 9.55 18.14
N SER A 32 17.94 10.79 17.91
CA SER A 32 18.48 11.70 18.93
C SER A 32 17.56 12.88 19.26
N GLY A 33 16.40 12.98 18.60
CA GLY A 33 15.41 14.02 18.83
C GLY A 33 14.50 13.72 20.02
N ALA A 34 13.32 14.34 20.06
CA ALA A 34 12.43 14.21 21.20
C ALA A 34 11.82 12.82 21.33
N THR A 35 11.84 12.30 22.55
CA THR A 35 11.32 10.96 22.87
C THR A 35 9.93 10.98 23.51
N THR A 36 9.42 12.19 23.77
CA THR A 36 8.09 12.43 24.31
C THR A 36 7.27 13.18 23.29
N CYS A 37 5.98 12.88 23.24
CA CYS A 37 5.04 13.50 22.31
C CYS A 37 4.32 14.67 22.95
N VAL A 38 3.82 15.59 22.11
CA VAL A 38 2.91 16.65 22.55
C VAL A 38 1.69 16.06 23.28
N SER A 39 1.09 16.85 24.17
CA SER A 39 -0.08 16.43 24.95
C SER A 39 -1.17 15.80 24.09
N GLY A 40 -1.72 14.67 24.54
CA GLY A 40 -2.72 13.87 23.79
C GLY A 40 -2.12 12.83 22.84
N TYR A 41 -0.80 12.77 22.70
CA TYR A 41 -0.10 11.80 21.86
C TYR A 41 0.84 10.93 22.70
N THR A 42 0.95 9.65 22.32
CA THR A 42 1.87 8.67 22.90
C THR A 42 2.85 8.23 21.84
N CYS A 43 4.11 8.09 22.23
CA CYS A 43 5.12 7.55 21.34
C CYS A 43 4.92 6.05 21.16
N SER A 44 4.49 5.63 19.97
CA SER A 44 4.25 4.23 19.64
C SER A 44 5.28 3.72 18.66
N LYS A 45 5.88 2.56 18.97
CA LYS A 45 6.85 1.90 18.11
C LYS A 45 6.14 1.38 16.85
N ILE A 46 6.62 1.81 15.68
CA ILE A 46 6.13 1.31 14.38
C ILE A 46 7.08 0.22 13.87
N ASN A 47 8.38 0.45 13.95
CA ASN A 47 9.43 -0.56 13.72
C ASN A 47 10.64 -0.26 14.63
N ASP A 48 11.74 -1.01 14.50
CA ASP A 48 12.93 -0.85 15.34
C ASP A 48 13.61 0.52 15.21
N TYR A 49 13.52 1.15 14.04
CA TYR A 49 14.18 2.42 13.70
C TYR A 49 13.24 3.63 13.79
N TYR A 50 11.94 3.43 14.01
CA TYR A 50 10.96 4.49 14.02
C TYR A 50 9.81 4.24 15.00
N SER A 51 9.62 5.18 15.92
CA SER A 51 8.42 5.35 16.73
C SER A 51 7.75 6.67 16.36
N GLN A 52 6.42 6.71 16.33
CA GLN A 52 5.64 7.90 15.96
C GLN A 52 4.75 8.37 17.11
N CYS A 53 4.62 9.68 17.24
CA CYS A 53 3.58 10.28 18.08
C CYS A 53 2.21 10.02 17.49
N ILE A 54 1.48 9.07 18.06
CA ILE A 54 0.10 8.79 17.69
C ILE A 54 -0.83 9.16 18.84
N PRO A 55 -2.09 9.55 18.59
CA PRO A 55 -3.01 9.89 19.67
C PRO A 55 -3.11 8.78 20.72
N GLY A 56 -2.81 9.11 21.97
CA GLY A 56 -2.88 8.19 23.10
C GLY A 56 -4.16 8.42 23.88
N SER A 57 -4.89 7.35 24.20
CA SER A 57 -5.98 7.43 25.18
C SER A 57 -5.41 7.91 26.51
N ALA A 58 -5.73 9.13 26.93
CA ALA A 58 -5.31 9.67 28.22
C ALA A 58 -5.88 8.79 29.34
N SER A 59 -5.03 7.96 29.95
CA SER A 59 -5.36 7.31 31.22
C SER A 59 -5.17 8.35 32.32
N SER A 60 -6.23 9.11 32.61
CA SER A 60 -6.25 10.01 33.76
C SER A 60 -6.19 9.19 35.05
N THR A 61 -5.07 9.27 35.77
CA THR A 61 -4.95 8.75 37.14
C THR A 61 -5.92 9.52 38.05
N PRO A 62 -6.88 8.88 38.74
CA PRO A 62 -7.68 9.58 39.75
C PRO A 62 -6.88 9.65 41.06
N ALA A 63 -6.83 10.84 41.64
CA ALA A 63 -6.43 11.04 43.03
C ALA A 63 -7.43 10.35 43.99
N PRO A 64 -7.00 9.84 45.16
CA PRO A 64 -7.89 9.14 46.07
C PRO A 64 -8.86 10.14 46.70
N THR A 65 -10.15 10.01 46.41
CA THR A 65 -11.20 10.79 47.08
C THR A 65 -12.10 9.86 47.86
N THR A 66 -12.25 10.18 49.14
CA THR A 66 -13.08 9.52 50.15
C THR A 66 -14.53 9.36 49.70
N THR A 67 -15.07 8.18 49.97
CA THR A 67 -16.44 7.74 49.71
C THR A 67 -17.48 8.56 50.48
N THR A 68 -18.40 9.18 49.75
CA THR A 68 -19.75 9.49 50.23
C THR A 68 -20.77 9.13 49.15
N SER A 69 -21.68 8.24 49.54
CA SER A 69 -22.78 7.70 48.74
C SER A 69 -23.85 8.76 48.46
N SER A 70 -24.21 8.97 47.19
CA SER A 70 -25.56 9.37 46.80
C SER A 70 -25.83 8.91 45.37
N GLY A 71 -26.98 8.25 45.18
CA GLY A 71 -27.40 7.66 43.93
C GLY A 71 -27.87 8.68 42.90
N GLY A 72 -27.61 8.37 41.64
CA GLY A 72 -28.13 9.12 40.49
C GLY A 72 -27.88 8.30 39.23
N GLY A 73 -28.89 7.51 38.83
CA GLY A 73 -28.87 6.73 37.59
C GLY A 73 -28.92 7.66 36.38
N GLY A 74 -27.78 7.79 35.68
CA GLY A 74 -27.69 8.38 34.35
C GLY A 74 -27.12 7.33 33.40
N GLY A 75 -28.00 6.52 32.79
CA GLY A 75 -27.61 5.60 31.74
C GLY A 75 -27.13 6.39 30.53
N SER A 76 -25.81 6.46 30.33
CA SER A 76 -25.23 6.94 29.08
C SER A 76 -25.46 5.86 28.02
N SER A 77 -26.51 6.03 27.23
CA SER A 77 -26.74 5.23 26.03
C SER A 77 -25.69 5.63 24.98
N THR A 78 -24.65 4.82 24.81
CA THR A 78 -23.75 4.93 23.67
C THR A 78 -24.48 4.44 22.43
N THR A 79 -25.12 5.36 21.69
CA THR A 79 -25.68 5.07 20.37
C THR A 79 -24.56 4.47 19.49
N PRO A 80 -24.75 3.30 18.87
CA PRO A 80 -23.77 2.72 17.96
C PRO A 80 -23.43 3.73 16.85
N ALA A 81 -22.14 3.90 16.55
CA ALA A 81 -21.73 4.72 15.42
C ALA A 81 -22.39 4.18 14.13
N PRO A 82 -22.92 5.04 13.26
CA PRO A 82 -23.55 4.61 12.03
C PRO A 82 -22.54 3.87 11.14
N THR A 83 -22.93 2.71 10.63
CA THR A 83 -22.12 1.93 9.68
C THR A 83 -21.89 2.73 8.41
N ALA A 84 -20.63 2.88 8.00
CA ALA A 84 -20.31 3.49 6.71
C ALA A 84 -20.84 2.58 5.60
N THR A 85 -21.63 3.13 4.69
CA THR A 85 -22.06 2.46 3.46
C THR A 85 -21.50 3.23 2.27
N ASN A 86 -20.76 2.55 1.41
CA ASN A 86 -20.21 3.19 0.20
C ASN A 86 -21.26 3.12 -0.91
N SER A 87 -22.04 4.20 -1.08
CA SER A 87 -22.83 4.43 -2.29
C SER A 87 -22.02 5.28 -3.27
N GLY A 88 -21.96 4.87 -4.54
CA GLY A 88 -21.13 5.54 -5.56
C GLY A 88 -19.63 5.33 -5.37
N ASN A 89 -18.81 6.28 -5.86
CA ASN A 89 -17.35 6.20 -5.79
C ASN A 89 -16.85 6.25 -4.32
N PRO A 90 -16.19 5.19 -3.82
CA PRO A 90 -15.78 5.12 -2.41
C PRO A 90 -14.72 6.17 -2.05
N PHE A 91 -13.95 6.68 -3.01
CA PHE A 91 -12.94 7.71 -2.82
C PHE A 91 -13.48 9.15 -2.97
N SER A 92 -14.70 9.32 -3.47
CA SER A 92 -15.27 10.66 -3.64
C SER A 92 -15.52 11.33 -2.28
N GLY A 93 -15.09 12.59 -2.18
CA GLY A 93 -15.19 13.39 -0.95
C GLY A 93 -14.35 12.89 0.22
N LYS A 94 -13.42 11.95 0.00
CA LYS A 94 -12.57 11.37 1.04
C LYS A 94 -11.09 11.54 0.70
N THR A 95 -10.30 11.78 1.74
CA THR A 95 -8.84 11.71 1.68
C THR A 95 -8.41 10.26 1.85
N GLN A 96 -7.48 9.78 1.03
CA GLN A 96 -6.87 8.47 1.24
C GLN A 96 -5.91 8.55 2.44
N TRP A 97 -5.98 7.58 3.36
CA TRP A 97 -5.09 7.57 4.53
C TRP A 97 -3.64 7.34 4.13
N ALA A 98 -2.72 8.15 4.66
CA ALA A 98 -1.29 7.97 4.43
C ALA A 98 -0.75 6.79 5.22
N ASN A 99 -0.09 5.85 4.52
CA ASN A 99 0.50 4.64 5.10
C ASN A 99 1.59 5.02 6.13
N PRO A 100 1.36 4.79 7.44
CA PRO A 100 2.32 5.18 8.47
C PRO A 100 3.64 4.38 8.39
N TYR A 101 3.60 3.15 7.88
CA TYR A 101 4.81 2.34 7.68
C TYR A 101 5.68 2.97 6.59
N TYR A 102 5.12 3.28 5.43
CA TYR A 102 5.86 3.92 4.35
C TYR A 102 6.41 5.30 4.76
N ALA A 103 5.59 6.10 5.46
CA ALA A 103 6.05 7.37 6.03
C ALA A 103 7.26 7.19 6.97
N SER A 104 7.30 6.09 7.73
CA SER A 104 8.42 5.75 8.60
C SER A 104 9.68 5.38 7.84
N GLU A 105 9.58 4.66 6.72
CA GLU A 105 10.73 4.32 5.89
C GLU A 105 11.34 5.57 5.26
N VAL A 106 10.50 6.44 4.70
CA VAL A 106 10.97 7.71 4.14
C VAL A 106 11.67 8.56 5.21
N SER A 107 11.06 8.65 6.41
CA SER A 107 11.56 9.50 7.48
C SER A 107 12.83 8.96 8.15
N SER A 108 12.95 7.64 8.32
CA SER A 108 14.06 7.01 9.04
C SER A 108 15.21 6.55 8.13
N LEU A 109 14.94 6.28 6.85
CA LEU A 109 15.92 5.72 5.92
C LEU A 109 16.33 6.74 4.85
N ALA A 110 15.35 7.40 4.20
CA ALA A 110 15.62 8.26 3.06
C ALA A 110 16.12 9.65 3.43
N ILE A 111 15.36 10.35 4.28
CA ILE A 111 15.68 11.73 4.69
C ILE A 111 17.08 11.82 5.31
N PRO A 112 17.46 10.95 6.29
CA PRO A 112 18.80 11.01 6.87
C PRO A 112 19.89 10.71 5.84
N SER A 113 19.66 9.78 4.92
CA SER A 113 20.60 9.46 3.84
C SER A 113 20.85 10.66 2.93
N PHE A 114 19.80 11.39 2.53
CA PHE A 114 19.94 12.60 1.71
C PHE A 114 20.62 13.74 2.46
N VAL A 115 20.29 13.95 3.74
CA VAL A 115 20.96 14.96 4.58
C VAL A 115 22.45 14.66 4.70
N ALA A 116 22.82 13.40 4.99
CA ALA A 116 24.22 12.97 5.09
C ALA A 116 24.98 13.14 3.77
N ALA A 117 24.30 12.97 2.63
CA ALA A 117 24.86 13.19 1.31
C ALA A 117 24.87 14.66 0.85
N GLY A 118 24.44 15.62 1.69
CA GLY A 118 24.35 17.04 1.34
C GLY A 118 23.21 17.39 0.37
N LYS A 119 22.26 16.47 0.15
CA LYS A 119 21.13 16.59 -0.78
C LYS A 119 19.88 17.16 -0.09
N SER A 120 19.99 18.33 0.55
CA SER A 120 18.91 18.93 1.35
C SER A 120 17.60 19.15 0.59
N ALA A 121 17.67 19.54 -0.68
CA ALA A 121 16.48 19.69 -1.52
C ALA A 121 15.74 18.35 -1.74
N LEU A 122 16.46 17.24 -1.89
CA LEU A 122 15.85 15.90 -1.98
C LEU A 122 15.28 15.45 -0.64
N ALA A 123 15.93 15.79 0.48
CA ALA A 123 15.39 15.54 1.82
C ALA A 123 14.04 16.26 2.04
N THR A 124 13.90 17.51 1.61
CA THR A 124 12.62 18.24 1.67
C THR A 124 11.55 17.57 0.80
N LYS A 125 11.90 17.19 -0.44
CA LYS A 125 10.96 16.48 -1.32
C LYS A 125 10.55 15.12 -0.76
N ALA A 126 11.48 14.38 -0.16
CA ALA A 126 11.21 13.12 0.52
C ALA A 126 10.21 13.32 1.67
N ALA A 127 10.36 14.37 2.48
CA ALA A 127 9.38 14.68 3.53
C ALA A 127 7.96 14.89 2.96
N SER A 128 7.83 15.49 1.77
CA SER A 128 6.54 15.61 1.07
C SER A 128 5.99 14.24 0.65
N VAL A 129 6.83 13.33 0.16
CA VAL A 129 6.43 11.96 -0.23
C VAL A 129 5.85 11.18 0.95
N ALA A 130 6.41 11.33 2.15
CA ALA A 130 5.91 10.66 3.36
C ALA A 130 4.43 11.00 3.69
N ASN A 131 3.90 12.09 3.15
CA ASN A 131 2.51 12.50 3.30
C ASN A 131 1.60 12.06 2.14
N VAL A 132 2.16 11.45 1.09
CA VAL A 132 1.36 10.96 -0.04
C VAL A 132 0.74 9.61 0.33
N PRO A 133 -0.58 9.44 0.19
CA PRO A 133 -1.23 8.17 0.48
C PRO A 133 -0.73 7.04 -0.40
N SER A 134 -0.37 5.93 0.22
CA SER A 134 -0.05 4.68 -0.47
C SER A 134 -0.79 3.53 0.21
N PHE A 135 -0.97 2.42 -0.50
CA PHE A 135 -1.60 1.23 0.07
C PHE A 135 -0.67 0.55 1.08
N THR A 136 -1.24 0.05 2.18
CA THR A 136 -0.54 -0.84 3.11
C THR A 136 -0.66 -2.28 2.64
N TRP A 137 0.46 -2.95 2.39
CA TRP A 137 0.46 -4.35 1.95
C TRP A 137 0.38 -5.31 3.13
N LEU A 138 -0.64 -6.18 3.12
CA LEU A 138 -0.80 -7.28 4.06
C LEU A 138 -0.16 -8.54 3.45
N ASP A 139 1.09 -8.46 3.04
CA ASP A 139 1.82 -9.51 2.29
C ASP A 139 2.29 -10.70 3.15
N THR A 140 2.00 -10.65 4.46
CA THR A 140 2.17 -11.74 5.43
C THR A 140 1.11 -11.64 6.52
N ARG A 141 0.82 -12.74 7.23
CA ARG A 141 -0.06 -12.77 8.41
C ARG A 141 0.45 -11.87 9.54
N ALA A 142 1.77 -11.71 9.66
CA ALA A 142 2.39 -10.85 10.68
C ALA A 142 2.00 -9.37 10.54
N LYS A 143 1.54 -8.93 9.35
CA LYS A 143 1.09 -7.55 9.12
C LYS A 143 -0.40 -7.33 9.43
N ILE A 144 -1.21 -8.37 9.66
CA ILE A 144 -2.64 -8.23 9.99
C ILE A 144 -2.90 -7.31 11.20
N PRO A 145 -2.11 -7.35 12.30
CA PRO A 145 -2.31 -6.44 13.44
C PRO A 145 -2.24 -4.95 13.08
N SER A 146 -1.56 -4.59 11.98
CA SER A 146 -1.49 -3.20 11.51
C SER A 146 -2.86 -2.61 11.16
N ILE A 147 -3.82 -3.44 10.73
CA ILE A 147 -5.19 -3.00 10.45
C ILE A 147 -5.79 -2.34 11.69
N LYS A 148 -5.83 -3.08 12.81
CA LYS A 148 -6.38 -2.54 14.07
C LYS A 148 -5.58 -1.35 14.56
N GLN A 149 -4.25 -1.39 14.42
CA GLN A 149 -3.38 -0.28 14.82
C GLN A 149 -3.75 1.01 14.08
N TYR A 150 -3.87 0.95 12.76
CA TYR A 150 -4.13 2.14 11.93
C TYR A 150 -5.57 2.61 12.07
N LEU A 151 -6.55 1.70 12.09
CA LEU A 151 -7.95 2.08 12.26
C LEU A 151 -8.22 2.66 13.66
N SER A 152 -7.56 2.15 14.70
CA SER A 152 -7.63 2.72 16.05
C SER A 152 -7.02 4.12 16.12
N SER A 153 -5.88 4.35 15.44
CA SER A 153 -5.24 5.67 15.45
C SER A 153 -6.09 6.73 14.72
N ILE A 154 -6.73 6.35 13.62
CA ILE A 154 -7.70 7.19 12.88
C ILE A 154 -8.88 7.56 13.78
N LYS A 155 -9.44 6.57 14.50
CA LYS A 155 -10.56 6.79 15.41
C LYS A 155 -10.18 7.70 16.58
N ALA A 156 -9.01 7.45 17.18
CA ALA A 156 -8.48 8.24 18.29
C ALA A 156 -8.16 9.69 17.88
N ALA A 157 -7.69 9.91 16.64
CA ALA A 157 -7.46 11.23 16.07
C ALA A 157 -8.75 12.00 15.76
N GLY A 158 -9.90 11.31 15.73
CA GLY A 158 -11.16 11.90 15.29
C GLY A 158 -11.19 12.23 13.79
N THR A 159 -10.28 11.67 12.99
CA THR A 159 -10.19 11.92 11.55
C THR A 159 -11.48 11.50 10.84
N LYS A 160 -12.06 12.40 10.06
CA LYS A 160 -13.28 12.18 9.28
C LYS A 160 -12.97 12.23 7.79
N ASN A 161 -13.92 11.77 6.97
CA ASN A 161 -13.82 11.78 5.50
C ASN A 161 -12.53 11.13 4.99
N VAL A 162 -12.18 9.98 5.57
CA VAL A 162 -11.00 9.20 5.19
C VAL A 162 -11.42 7.85 4.61
N ILE A 163 -10.64 7.34 3.67
CA ILE A 163 -10.69 5.96 3.21
C ILE A 163 -9.32 5.31 3.43
N VAL A 164 -9.31 4.10 3.99
CA VAL A 164 -8.06 3.42 4.38
C VAL A 164 -7.72 2.32 3.36
N PRO A 165 -6.62 2.47 2.62
CA PRO A 165 -6.25 1.52 1.57
C PRO A 165 -5.35 0.38 2.09
N PHE A 166 -5.73 -0.86 1.79
CA PHE A 166 -4.90 -2.06 2.04
C PHE A 166 -4.81 -2.95 0.80
N VAL A 167 -3.74 -3.74 0.71
CA VAL A 167 -3.60 -4.83 -0.27
C VAL A 167 -3.69 -6.16 0.48
N VAL A 168 -4.58 -7.04 0.04
CA VAL A 168 -4.61 -8.46 0.40
C VAL A 168 -3.70 -9.19 -0.58
N TYR A 169 -2.63 -9.84 -0.11
CA TYR A 169 -1.58 -10.40 -0.97
C TYR A 169 -0.81 -11.55 -0.30
N ASN A 170 -1.46 -12.67 -0.02
CA ASN A 170 -0.80 -13.78 0.67
C ASN A 170 -1.26 -15.16 0.20
N LEU A 171 -1.72 -15.29 -1.06
CA LEU A 171 -2.09 -16.60 -1.61
C LEU A 171 -0.97 -17.66 -1.41
N PRO A 172 -1.33 -18.92 -1.13
CA PRO A 172 -0.37 -20.01 -1.14
C PRO A 172 0.20 -20.23 -2.54
N ASP A 173 1.50 -20.57 -2.62
CA ASP A 173 2.25 -20.64 -3.87
C ASP A 173 2.23 -19.32 -4.65
N ARG A 174 2.21 -18.17 -3.95
CA ARG A 174 2.20 -16.80 -4.51
C ARG A 174 3.25 -16.63 -5.62
N ASP A 175 2.96 -15.70 -6.53
CA ASP A 175 3.82 -15.31 -7.67
C ASP A 175 4.23 -16.55 -8.48
N CYS A 176 3.23 -17.24 -9.03
CA CYS A 176 3.41 -18.56 -9.60
C CYS A 176 4.30 -18.58 -10.86
N ALA A 177 4.45 -17.44 -11.55
CA ALA A 177 5.30 -17.30 -12.72
C ALA A 177 6.64 -16.58 -12.44
N ALA A 178 6.82 -16.02 -11.24
CA ALA A 178 8.09 -15.44 -10.83
C ALA A 178 9.12 -16.53 -10.58
N ALA A 179 10.40 -16.23 -10.82
CA ALA A 179 11.49 -17.16 -10.51
C ALA A 179 11.62 -17.39 -9.00
N ALA A 180 11.28 -16.37 -8.21
CA ALA A 180 11.19 -16.44 -6.76
C ALA A 180 9.99 -15.66 -6.23
N SER A 181 9.46 -16.10 -5.07
CA SER A 181 8.39 -15.43 -4.35
C SER A 181 8.78 -15.26 -2.88
N ASN A 182 8.27 -14.21 -2.24
CA ASN A 182 8.35 -14.02 -0.79
C ASN A 182 7.07 -14.48 -0.06
N GLY A 183 6.19 -15.24 -0.71
CA GLY A 183 4.98 -15.79 -0.10
C GLY A 183 5.32 -16.78 1.01
N GLU A 184 4.73 -16.60 2.19
CA GLU A 184 4.96 -17.49 3.35
C GLU A 184 4.12 -18.77 3.31
N LEU A 185 3.13 -18.85 2.40
CA LEU A 185 2.20 -19.97 2.31
C LEU A 185 2.50 -20.83 1.08
N SER A 186 2.33 -22.14 1.22
CA SER A 186 2.36 -23.07 0.08
C SER A 186 1.17 -24.02 0.09
N ILE A 187 0.72 -24.42 -1.09
CA ILE A 187 -0.44 -25.32 -1.24
C ILE A 187 -0.13 -26.66 -0.57
N ALA A 188 1.08 -27.18 -0.79
CA ALA A 188 1.56 -28.45 -0.23
C ALA A 188 1.59 -28.47 1.30
N ASN A 189 1.76 -27.33 1.96
CA ASN A 189 1.89 -27.23 3.42
C ASN A 189 0.61 -26.68 4.08
N GLY A 190 -0.57 -27.04 3.55
CA GLY A 190 -1.85 -26.64 4.13
C GLY A 190 -2.22 -25.17 3.91
N GLY A 191 -1.54 -24.47 3.00
CA GLY A 191 -1.71 -23.04 2.77
C GLY A 191 -3.15 -22.62 2.40
N VAL A 192 -3.95 -23.52 1.84
CA VAL A 192 -5.39 -23.28 1.59
C VAL A 192 -6.16 -23.02 2.89
N ALA A 193 -5.92 -23.84 3.92
CA ALA A 193 -6.58 -23.68 5.21
C ALA A 193 -6.05 -22.44 5.93
N ILE A 194 -4.72 -22.29 5.97
CA ILE A 194 -4.04 -21.14 6.62
C ILE A 194 -4.51 -19.82 6.00
N TYR A 195 -4.59 -19.72 4.67
CA TYR A 195 -5.07 -18.52 3.99
C TYR A 195 -6.49 -18.13 4.39
N LYS A 196 -7.38 -19.11 4.60
CA LYS A 196 -8.74 -18.84 5.05
C LYS A 196 -8.77 -18.45 6.53
N THR A 197 -8.32 -19.34 7.40
CA THR A 197 -8.58 -19.26 8.84
C THR A 197 -7.59 -18.39 9.61
N GLU A 198 -6.39 -18.18 9.08
CA GLU A 198 -5.33 -17.43 9.75
C GLU A 198 -4.94 -16.15 9.01
N TYR A 199 -5.51 -15.91 7.81
CA TYR A 199 -5.26 -14.70 7.04
C TYR A 199 -6.55 -13.93 6.72
N ILE A 200 -7.44 -14.46 5.88
CA ILE A 200 -8.69 -13.75 5.51
C ILE A 200 -9.64 -13.56 6.68
N ASP A 201 -9.90 -14.60 7.48
CA ASP A 201 -10.85 -14.52 8.60
C ASP A 201 -10.38 -13.53 9.69
N PRO A 202 -9.08 -13.48 10.08
CA PRO A 202 -8.55 -12.43 10.95
C PRO A 202 -8.62 -11.02 10.36
N ILE A 203 -8.40 -10.86 9.05
CA ILE A 203 -8.61 -9.56 8.37
C ILE A 203 -10.08 -9.14 8.52
N ARG A 204 -11.03 -10.03 8.20
CA ARG A 204 -12.46 -9.78 8.35
C ARG A 204 -12.81 -9.39 9.79
N ALA A 205 -12.30 -10.13 10.78
CA ALA A 205 -12.55 -9.85 12.19
C ALA A 205 -12.04 -8.45 12.58
N ALA A 206 -10.83 -8.07 12.14
CA ALA A 206 -10.29 -6.74 12.40
C ALA A 206 -11.15 -5.63 11.77
N LEU A 207 -11.65 -5.81 10.53
CA LEU A 207 -12.48 -4.81 9.85
C LEU A 207 -13.87 -4.65 10.50
N LEU A 208 -14.46 -5.73 11.03
CA LEU A 208 -15.75 -5.70 11.73
C LEU A 208 -15.73 -4.85 13.02
N GLU A 209 -14.56 -4.59 13.59
CA GLU A 209 -14.39 -3.71 14.77
C GLU A 209 -14.48 -2.22 14.42
N PHE A 210 -14.38 -1.86 13.13
CA PHE A 210 -14.38 -0.48 12.64
C PHE A 210 -15.41 -0.26 11.52
N PRO A 211 -16.71 -0.57 11.77
CA PRO A 211 -17.74 -0.51 10.74
C PRO A 211 -18.03 0.92 10.23
N ASP A 212 -17.56 1.95 10.92
CA ASP A 212 -17.71 3.37 10.60
C ASP A 212 -16.57 3.93 9.73
N ILE A 213 -15.49 3.18 9.51
CA ILE A 213 -14.34 3.62 8.69
C ILE A 213 -14.41 2.99 7.29
N PRO A 214 -14.48 3.79 6.21
CA PRO A 214 -14.41 3.29 4.84
C PRO A 214 -13.05 2.66 4.52
N ILE A 215 -13.07 1.50 3.86
CA ILE A 215 -11.88 0.70 3.52
C ILE A 215 -11.84 0.45 2.01
N ALA A 216 -10.67 0.62 1.40
CA ALA A 216 -10.40 0.17 0.04
C ALA A 216 -9.43 -1.03 0.07
N LEU A 217 -9.78 -2.11 -0.62
CA LEU A 217 -8.95 -3.31 -0.71
C LEU A 217 -8.58 -3.60 -2.17
N ILE A 218 -7.31 -3.87 -2.42
CA ILE A 218 -6.86 -4.53 -3.64
C ILE A 218 -6.64 -6.01 -3.32
N ILE A 219 -7.19 -6.89 -4.15
CA ILE A 219 -7.22 -8.33 -3.90
C ILE A 219 -6.24 -9.05 -4.80
N GLU A 220 -5.21 -9.61 -4.16
CA GLU A 220 -4.21 -10.55 -4.67
C GLU A 220 -3.57 -10.12 -6.00
N PRO A 221 -2.72 -9.06 -5.98
CA PRO A 221 -1.84 -8.72 -7.10
C PRO A 221 -1.14 -9.93 -7.71
N ASP A 222 -0.95 -9.91 -9.03
CA ASP A 222 -0.24 -10.95 -9.78
C ASP A 222 -0.92 -12.34 -9.75
N SER A 223 -2.11 -12.50 -9.16
CA SER A 223 -2.73 -13.83 -9.04
C SER A 223 -3.48 -14.26 -10.31
N LEU A 224 -4.63 -13.65 -10.59
CA LEU A 224 -5.53 -14.06 -11.67
C LEU A 224 -4.96 -13.73 -13.06
N ALA A 225 -4.15 -12.68 -13.18
CA ALA A 225 -3.47 -12.34 -14.43
C ALA A 225 -2.56 -13.48 -14.92
N ASN A 226 -1.84 -14.14 -13.99
CA ASN A 226 -1.06 -15.34 -14.28
C ASN A 226 -1.90 -16.49 -14.85
N LEU A 227 -3.17 -16.62 -14.45
CA LEU A 227 -4.06 -17.67 -14.96
C LEU A 227 -4.55 -17.40 -16.38
N VAL A 228 -4.35 -16.18 -16.91
CA VAL A 228 -4.69 -15.84 -18.30
C VAL A 228 -3.55 -16.22 -19.24
N THR A 229 -2.30 -15.89 -18.88
CA THR A 229 -1.17 -16.01 -19.83
C THR A 229 -0.14 -17.06 -19.46
N ASN A 230 -0.08 -17.48 -18.19
CA ASN A 230 1.02 -18.28 -17.65
C ASN A 230 0.59 -19.70 -17.25
N MET A 231 -0.51 -20.21 -17.80
CA MET A 231 -0.96 -21.59 -17.59
C MET A 231 0.00 -22.66 -18.15
N GLY A 232 0.98 -22.27 -18.97
CA GLY A 232 2.09 -23.14 -19.37
C GLY A 232 3.15 -23.34 -18.26
N VAL A 233 3.14 -22.52 -17.21
CA VAL A 233 4.03 -22.64 -16.06
C VAL A 233 3.43 -23.62 -15.06
N ALA A 234 4.15 -24.71 -14.75
CA ALA A 234 3.64 -25.81 -13.92
C ALA A 234 3.12 -25.34 -12.54
N LYS A 235 3.82 -24.41 -11.90
CA LYS A 235 3.41 -23.82 -10.62
C LYS A 235 2.07 -23.07 -10.76
N CYS A 236 1.88 -22.29 -11.83
CA CYS A 236 0.62 -21.60 -12.09
C CYS A 236 -0.52 -22.57 -12.42
N SER A 237 -0.29 -23.55 -13.29
CA SER A 237 -1.32 -24.55 -13.62
C SER A 237 -1.73 -25.37 -12.40
N GLY A 238 -0.79 -25.72 -11.52
CA GLY A 238 -1.06 -26.43 -10.27
C GLY A 238 -1.78 -25.58 -9.21
N ALA A 239 -1.56 -24.27 -9.23
CA ALA A 239 -2.20 -23.34 -8.30
C ALA A 239 -3.55 -22.78 -8.79
N ALA A 240 -3.90 -22.97 -10.07
CA ALA A 240 -5.01 -22.28 -10.72
C ALA A 240 -6.36 -22.41 -10.00
N ASP A 241 -6.77 -23.62 -9.64
CA ASP A 241 -8.05 -23.84 -8.97
C ASP A 241 -8.03 -23.31 -7.53
N THR A 242 -6.87 -23.40 -6.86
CA THR A 242 -6.66 -22.81 -5.54
C THR A 242 -6.79 -21.29 -5.58
N TYR A 243 -6.13 -20.63 -6.54
CA TYR A 243 -6.21 -19.17 -6.72
C TYR A 243 -7.64 -18.72 -6.94
N LYS A 244 -8.36 -19.33 -7.90
CA LYS A 244 -9.77 -18.98 -8.16
C LYS A 244 -10.64 -19.14 -6.91
N THR A 245 -10.48 -20.27 -6.20
CA THR A 245 -11.25 -20.58 -4.98
C THR A 245 -10.96 -19.59 -3.85
N LEU A 246 -9.70 -19.30 -3.59
CA LEU A 246 -9.28 -18.46 -2.47
C LEU A 246 -9.51 -16.97 -2.72
N VAL A 247 -9.39 -16.52 -3.96
CA VAL A 247 -9.76 -15.14 -4.34
C VAL A 247 -11.28 -14.95 -4.21
N ALA A 248 -12.10 -15.89 -4.69
CA ALA A 248 -13.55 -15.84 -4.49
C ALA A 248 -13.92 -15.90 -2.99
N TYR A 249 -13.20 -16.71 -2.19
CA TYR A 249 -13.37 -16.74 -0.73
C TYR A 249 -13.08 -15.38 -0.09
N ALA A 250 -11.95 -14.75 -0.43
CA ALA A 250 -11.56 -13.44 0.10
C ALA A 250 -12.61 -12.38 -0.23
N ILE A 251 -13.08 -12.31 -1.48
CA ILE A 251 -14.15 -11.39 -1.88
C ILE A 251 -15.41 -11.62 -1.05
N LYS A 252 -15.86 -12.87 -0.93
CA LYS A 252 -17.08 -13.20 -0.19
C LYS A 252 -16.97 -12.84 1.29
N GLN A 253 -15.83 -13.12 1.92
CA GLN A 253 -15.61 -12.81 3.34
C GLN A 253 -15.37 -11.32 3.60
N LEU A 254 -14.83 -10.57 2.64
CA LEU A 254 -14.51 -9.17 2.86
C LEU A 254 -15.58 -8.21 2.30
N ALA A 255 -16.69 -8.74 1.75
CA ALA A 255 -17.87 -7.99 1.35
C ALA A 255 -18.66 -7.42 2.56
N LEU A 256 -18.03 -6.53 3.31
CA LEU A 256 -18.61 -5.79 4.44
C LEU A 256 -19.17 -4.44 3.98
N PRO A 257 -20.17 -3.85 4.68
CA PRO A 257 -20.82 -2.60 4.23
C PRO A 257 -19.87 -1.40 3.99
N ASN A 258 -18.79 -1.32 4.77
CA ASN A 258 -17.79 -0.25 4.70
C ASN A 258 -16.58 -0.57 3.81
N VAL A 259 -16.57 -1.72 3.14
CA VAL A 259 -15.44 -2.18 2.32
C VAL A 259 -15.75 -2.05 0.83
N SER A 260 -14.79 -1.56 0.07
CA SER A 260 -14.80 -1.56 -1.39
C SER A 260 -13.56 -2.28 -1.91
N MET A 261 -13.76 -3.29 -2.76
CA MET A 261 -12.72 -4.19 -3.27
C MET A 261 -12.50 -3.99 -4.77
N TYR A 262 -11.25 -4.15 -5.18
CA TYR A 262 -10.82 -4.21 -6.57
C TYR A 262 -9.94 -5.46 -6.75
N LEU A 263 -10.29 -6.32 -7.70
CA LEU A 263 -9.41 -7.44 -8.08
C LEU A 263 -8.19 -6.90 -8.81
N ASP A 264 -7.00 -7.46 -8.60
CA ASP A 264 -5.89 -7.12 -9.48
C ASP A 264 -6.19 -7.53 -10.93
N GLY A 265 -6.06 -6.55 -11.82
CA GLY A 265 -6.34 -6.64 -13.24
C GLY A 265 -5.08 -6.61 -14.10
N GLY A 266 -3.90 -6.88 -13.53
CA GLY A 266 -2.63 -6.71 -14.24
C GLY A 266 -2.47 -5.29 -14.78
N HIS A 267 -2.03 -5.16 -16.03
CA HIS A 267 -1.81 -3.86 -16.69
C HIS A 267 -1.95 -3.95 -18.22
N GLY A 268 -1.93 -2.80 -18.90
CA GLY A 268 -2.13 -2.71 -20.36
C GLY A 268 -1.14 -3.55 -21.16
N GLY A 269 0.12 -3.57 -20.74
CA GLY A 269 1.17 -4.45 -21.27
C GLY A 269 1.05 -5.95 -21.01
N TRP A 270 0.05 -6.39 -20.24
CA TRP A 270 -0.14 -7.79 -19.89
C TRP A 270 -1.51 -8.30 -20.35
N LEU A 271 -2.58 -7.87 -19.70
CA LEU A 271 -3.95 -8.28 -20.05
C LEU A 271 -4.60 -7.34 -21.06
N GLY A 272 -4.01 -6.17 -21.30
CA GLY A 272 -4.48 -5.23 -22.30
C GLY A 272 -4.17 -5.63 -23.75
N TRP A 273 -3.34 -6.65 -23.99
CA TRP A 273 -3.17 -7.18 -25.35
C TRP A 273 -4.50 -7.70 -25.90
N PRO A 274 -4.88 -7.39 -27.15
CA PRO A 274 -6.15 -7.81 -27.73
C PRO A 274 -6.44 -9.32 -27.64
N ALA A 275 -5.39 -10.15 -27.69
CA ALA A 275 -5.50 -11.61 -27.57
C ALA A 275 -5.82 -12.09 -26.14
N ASN A 276 -5.41 -11.34 -25.12
CA ASN A 276 -5.56 -11.74 -23.71
C ASN A 276 -6.86 -11.19 -23.11
N LEU A 277 -7.31 -10.04 -23.60
CA LEU A 277 -8.40 -9.25 -23.04
C LEU A 277 -9.74 -10.00 -22.91
N PRO A 278 -10.21 -10.80 -23.90
CA PRO A 278 -11.44 -11.58 -23.74
C PRO A 278 -11.36 -12.64 -22.64
N GLY A 279 -10.24 -13.37 -22.56
CA GLY A 279 -10.03 -14.40 -21.54
C GLY A 279 -9.90 -13.81 -20.13
N ALA A 280 -9.23 -12.68 -20.01
CA ALA A 280 -9.16 -11.92 -18.76
C ALA A 280 -10.54 -11.47 -18.28
N ALA A 281 -11.33 -10.82 -19.14
CA ALA A 281 -12.68 -10.37 -18.79
C ALA A 281 -13.59 -11.52 -18.37
N GLN A 282 -13.53 -12.66 -19.08
CA GLN A 282 -14.27 -13.88 -18.73
C GLN A 282 -13.88 -14.39 -17.34
N LEU A 283 -12.58 -14.46 -17.05
CA LEU A 283 -12.08 -14.94 -15.76
C LEU A 283 -12.54 -14.02 -14.61
N PHE A 284 -12.36 -12.70 -14.73
CA PHE A 284 -12.77 -11.77 -13.67
C PHE A 284 -14.28 -11.80 -13.43
N ALA A 285 -15.09 -11.86 -14.49
CA ALA A 285 -16.53 -12.00 -14.37
C ALA A 285 -16.95 -13.33 -13.72
N GLN A 286 -16.23 -14.41 -14.00
CA GLN A 286 -16.47 -15.71 -13.34
C GLN A 286 -16.14 -15.63 -11.84
N ILE A 287 -14.99 -15.07 -11.46
CA ILE A 287 -14.61 -14.92 -10.05
C ILE A 287 -15.63 -14.06 -9.29
N ARG A 288 -16.13 -12.98 -9.90
CA ARG A 288 -17.22 -12.18 -9.34
C ARG A 288 -18.46 -13.03 -9.09
N LYS A 289 -18.87 -13.89 -10.05
CA LYS A 289 -20.03 -14.78 -9.90
C LYS A 289 -19.80 -15.81 -8.79
N ASP A 290 -18.63 -16.43 -8.74
CA ASP A 290 -18.26 -17.42 -7.73
C ASP A 290 -18.27 -16.83 -6.30
N ALA A 291 -17.92 -15.55 -6.17
CA ALA A 291 -18.02 -14.81 -4.92
C ALA A 291 -19.44 -14.36 -4.54
N GLY A 292 -20.45 -14.62 -5.39
CA GLY A 292 -21.84 -14.19 -5.18
C GLY A 292 -22.16 -12.79 -5.68
N SER A 293 -21.31 -12.21 -6.53
CA SER A 293 -21.46 -10.87 -7.12
C SER A 293 -21.71 -9.73 -6.12
N PRO A 294 -20.97 -9.64 -5.00
CA PRO A 294 -21.21 -8.60 -4.01
C PRO A 294 -20.98 -7.20 -4.60
N PRO A 295 -21.84 -6.21 -4.30
CA PRO A 295 -21.65 -4.83 -4.78
C PRO A 295 -20.38 -4.16 -4.24
N GLN A 296 -19.81 -4.69 -3.15
CA GLN A 296 -18.52 -4.28 -2.62
C GLN A 296 -17.37 -4.56 -3.58
N LEU A 297 -17.48 -5.56 -4.47
CA LEU A 297 -16.52 -5.77 -5.54
C LEU A 297 -16.83 -4.80 -6.68
N ARG A 298 -16.10 -3.68 -6.68
CA ARG A 298 -16.30 -2.53 -7.57
C ARG A 298 -15.80 -2.78 -8.99
N GLY A 299 -14.68 -3.48 -9.12
CA GLY A 299 -14.04 -3.80 -10.40
C GLY A 299 -12.58 -4.16 -10.21
N LEU A 300 -11.68 -3.54 -10.98
CA LEU A 300 -10.28 -3.96 -11.07
C LEU A 300 -9.29 -2.87 -10.64
N ALA A 301 -8.18 -3.27 -10.04
CA ALA A 301 -7.00 -2.44 -9.84
C ALA A 301 -6.00 -2.73 -10.96
N THR A 302 -5.52 -1.72 -11.68
CA THR A 302 -4.57 -1.92 -12.77
C THR A 302 -3.25 -1.20 -12.51
N ASN A 303 -2.19 -1.65 -13.20
CA ASN A 303 -0.83 -1.15 -13.09
C ASN A 303 -0.16 -1.35 -11.71
N VAL A 304 -0.74 -2.18 -10.85
CA VAL A 304 -0.20 -2.43 -9.50
C VAL A 304 1.26 -2.85 -9.61
N ALA A 305 2.14 -2.10 -8.93
CA ALA A 305 3.59 -2.31 -8.97
C ALA A 305 4.22 -2.26 -10.37
N ASN A 306 3.58 -1.65 -11.36
CA ASN A 306 4.14 -1.45 -12.70
C ASN A 306 4.31 0.06 -12.99
N TYR A 307 4.55 0.42 -14.26
CA TYR A 307 5.06 1.74 -14.63
C TYR A 307 4.30 2.39 -15.77
N ASN A 308 3.20 1.80 -16.26
CA ASN A 308 2.49 2.35 -17.41
C ASN A 308 1.93 3.74 -17.06
N GLY A 309 2.05 4.67 -18.00
CA GLY A 309 1.38 5.96 -17.92
C GLY A 309 -0.15 5.79 -17.98
N TRP A 310 -0.89 6.74 -17.40
CA TRP A 310 -2.35 6.75 -17.51
C TRP A 310 -2.83 7.06 -18.93
N SER A 311 -2.49 8.23 -19.48
CA SER A 311 -3.01 8.73 -20.76
C SER A 311 -1.90 9.41 -21.56
N LEU A 312 -1.25 8.65 -22.44
CA LEU A 312 -0.09 9.04 -23.23
C LEU A 312 -0.51 9.52 -24.63
N SER A 313 0.12 10.62 -25.06
CA SER A 313 -0.01 11.14 -26.42
C SER A 313 0.74 10.28 -27.45
N THR A 314 1.87 9.70 -27.04
CA THR A 314 2.71 8.80 -27.85
C THR A 314 2.98 7.52 -27.07
N CYS A 315 2.74 6.36 -27.68
CA CYS A 315 3.05 5.08 -27.07
C CYS A 315 4.58 4.89 -26.96
N PRO A 316 5.11 4.48 -25.79
CA PRO A 316 6.51 4.09 -25.67
C PRO A 316 6.86 2.94 -26.62
N ALA A 317 8.08 2.92 -27.17
CA ALA A 317 8.46 1.95 -28.20
C ALA A 317 8.30 0.48 -27.75
N TYR A 318 8.63 0.18 -26.50
CA TYR A 318 8.51 -1.16 -25.89
C TYR A 318 7.06 -1.67 -25.78
N THR A 319 6.05 -0.83 -26.01
CA THR A 319 4.64 -1.23 -26.00
C THR A 319 4.14 -1.73 -27.36
N SER A 320 4.90 -1.50 -28.43
CA SER A 320 4.47 -1.88 -29.79
C SER A 320 4.44 -3.40 -29.97
N PRO A 321 3.45 -3.97 -30.70
CA PRO A 321 2.35 -3.32 -31.41
C PRO A 321 1.03 -3.25 -30.62
N ASN A 322 1.06 -3.25 -29.29
CA ASN A 322 -0.16 -3.24 -28.47
C ASN A 322 -0.94 -1.93 -28.64
N PRO A 323 -2.22 -1.95 -29.09
CA PRO A 323 -3.02 -0.73 -29.18
C PRO A 323 -3.36 -0.14 -27.81
N ASN A 324 -3.34 -0.96 -26.75
CA ASN A 324 -3.61 -0.55 -25.38
C ASN A 324 -2.30 -0.23 -24.64
N CYS A 325 -1.52 0.70 -25.22
CA CYS A 325 -0.17 1.05 -24.78
C CYS A 325 -0.09 1.86 -23.48
N ASP A 326 -1.23 2.26 -22.91
CA ASP A 326 -1.35 2.95 -21.63
C ASP A 326 -2.59 2.45 -20.87
N GLU A 327 -2.70 2.85 -19.60
CA GLU A 327 -3.75 2.31 -18.73
C GLU A 327 -5.14 2.84 -19.09
N LYS A 328 -5.27 4.05 -19.66
CA LYS A 328 -6.56 4.56 -20.12
C LYS A 328 -7.15 3.70 -21.21
N ARG A 329 -6.38 3.41 -22.28
CA ARG A 329 -6.84 2.56 -23.38
C ARG A 329 -7.15 1.15 -22.88
N TYR A 330 -6.32 0.61 -21.98
CA TYR A 330 -6.57 -0.68 -21.37
C TYR A 330 -7.88 -0.71 -20.55
N VAL A 331 -8.09 0.26 -19.66
CA VAL A 331 -9.29 0.37 -18.83
C VAL A 331 -10.54 0.50 -19.71
N GLU A 332 -10.53 1.37 -20.72
CA GLU A 332 -11.66 1.53 -21.65
C GLU A 332 -12.01 0.20 -22.37
N ALA A 333 -10.99 -0.53 -22.83
CA ALA A 333 -11.17 -1.83 -23.47
C ALA A 333 -11.67 -2.91 -22.50
N MET A 334 -11.12 -2.95 -21.28
CA MET A 334 -11.50 -3.93 -20.25
C MET A 334 -12.92 -3.68 -19.74
N VAL A 335 -13.32 -2.43 -19.51
CA VAL A 335 -14.70 -2.07 -19.14
C VAL A 335 -15.69 -2.57 -20.19
N SER A 336 -15.40 -2.35 -21.47
CA SER A 336 -16.25 -2.87 -22.56
C SER A 336 -16.30 -4.40 -22.56
N ALA A 337 -15.18 -5.08 -22.34
CA ALA A 337 -15.15 -6.54 -22.31
C ALA A 337 -15.88 -7.13 -21.10
N LEU A 338 -15.74 -6.53 -19.92
CA LEU A 338 -16.46 -6.92 -18.69
C LEU A 338 -17.96 -6.69 -18.83
N ALA A 339 -18.39 -5.61 -19.49
CA ALA A 339 -19.79 -5.39 -19.82
C ALA A 339 -20.37 -6.54 -20.65
N GLY A 340 -19.61 -7.02 -21.66
CA GLY A 340 -19.95 -8.20 -22.45
C GLY A 340 -20.06 -9.52 -21.64
N GLN A 341 -19.47 -9.57 -20.44
CA GLN A 341 -19.55 -10.71 -19.52
C GLN A 341 -20.61 -10.55 -18.42
N GLY A 342 -21.42 -9.48 -18.47
CA GLY A 342 -22.47 -9.18 -17.49
C GLY A 342 -22.02 -8.32 -16.30
N TRP A 343 -20.90 -7.59 -16.43
CA TRP A 343 -20.41 -6.65 -15.43
C TRP A 343 -20.27 -5.24 -16.04
N ALA A 344 -21.41 -4.65 -16.42
CA ALA A 344 -21.44 -3.37 -17.14
C ALA A 344 -21.03 -2.15 -16.30
N ASP A 345 -21.12 -2.23 -14.97
CA ASP A 345 -20.79 -1.16 -14.03
C ASP A 345 -19.46 -1.45 -13.31
N SER A 346 -18.46 -1.95 -14.04
CA SER A 346 -17.12 -2.20 -13.50
C SER A 346 -16.33 -0.90 -13.38
N HIS A 347 -15.82 -0.62 -12.18
CA HIS A 347 -14.96 0.54 -11.91
C HIS A 347 -13.53 0.14 -11.63
N HIS A 348 -12.59 1.07 -11.84
CA HIS A 348 -11.17 0.82 -11.73
C HIS A 348 -10.46 1.77 -10.78
N VAL A 349 -9.41 1.28 -10.14
CA VAL A 349 -8.35 2.12 -9.58
C VAL A 349 -7.06 1.86 -10.33
N VAL A 350 -6.24 2.88 -10.53
CA VAL A 350 -5.03 2.77 -11.35
C VAL A 350 -3.82 3.20 -10.54
N ASP A 351 -2.87 2.30 -10.35
CA ASP A 351 -1.60 2.63 -9.71
C ASP A 351 -0.80 3.58 -10.61
N GLN A 352 -0.39 4.72 -10.07
CA GLN A 352 0.49 5.69 -10.74
C GLN A 352 1.70 6.01 -9.87
N GLY A 353 1.98 5.20 -8.84
CA GLY A 353 3.07 5.43 -7.88
C GLY A 353 4.44 5.56 -8.53
N ARG A 354 4.69 4.89 -9.66
CA ARG A 354 6.00 4.89 -10.36
C ARG A 354 5.90 5.31 -11.83
N SER A 355 4.80 5.93 -12.22
CA SER A 355 4.44 6.19 -13.62
C SER A 355 4.73 7.63 -14.11
N GLY A 356 5.41 8.47 -13.32
CA GLY A 356 5.56 9.90 -13.61
C GLY A 356 6.39 10.21 -14.85
N LYS A 357 7.49 9.46 -15.06
CA LYS A 357 8.36 9.64 -16.22
C LYS A 357 8.00 8.63 -17.31
N GLN A 358 7.62 9.17 -18.48
CA GLN A 358 7.21 8.41 -19.67
C GLN A 358 7.95 8.96 -20.90
N PRO A 359 8.50 8.11 -21.79
CA PRO A 359 8.69 6.67 -21.58
C PRO A 359 9.61 6.41 -20.38
N THR A 360 9.45 5.22 -19.80
CA THR A 360 10.35 4.73 -18.73
C THR A 360 11.73 4.42 -19.32
N GLY A 361 12.64 3.91 -18.50
CA GLY A 361 13.92 3.37 -18.99
C GLY A 361 13.86 1.88 -19.34
N GLN A 362 12.68 1.26 -19.34
CA GLN A 362 12.51 -0.16 -19.71
C GLN A 362 12.92 -0.38 -21.17
N ILE A 363 13.57 -1.51 -21.42
CA ILE A 363 13.90 -1.99 -22.76
C ILE A 363 12.72 -2.79 -23.32
N GLU A 364 12.17 -3.71 -22.53
CA GLU A 364 10.97 -4.47 -22.86
C GLU A 364 9.83 -4.17 -21.87
N GLN A 365 8.57 -4.23 -22.31
CA GLN A 365 7.43 -3.95 -21.42
C GLN A 365 7.30 -4.95 -20.26
N GLY A 366 7.86 -6.16 -20.43
CA GLY A 366 7.92 -7.19 -19.39
C GLY A 366 9.02 -6.96 -18.33
N ASP A 367 9.84 -5.91 -18.46
CA ASP A 367 10.92 -5.61 -17.52
C ASP A 367 10.36 -4.89 -16.29
N TRP A 368 9.86 -5.67 -15.33
CA TRP A 368 9.10 -5.16 -14.18
C TRP A 368 9.97 -4.79 -12.96
N CYS A 369 11.15 -5.39 -12.81
CA CYS A 369 11.91 -5.29 -11.57
C CYS A 369 12.79 -4.02 -11.52
N ASN A 370 12.53 -3.14 -10.54
CA ASN A 370 13.35 -1.96 -10.22
C ASN A 370 13.72 -1.12 -11.45
N ALA A 371 12.77 -0.90 -12.37
CA ALA A 371 13.06 -0.32 -13.68
C ALA A 371 13.70 1.07 -13.60
N VAL A 372 14.80 1.26 -14.33
CA VAL A 372 15.50 2.55 -14.40
C VAL A 372 14.65 3.60 -15.12
N GLY A 373 14.97 4.88 -14.89
CA GLY A 373 14.33 5.98 -15.60
C GLY A 373 12.83 6.11 -15.34
N THR A 374 12.36 5.69 -14.16
CA THR A 374 11.00 5.86 -13.65
C THR A 374 10.93 7.03 -12.68
N GLY A 375 9.72 7.50 -12.36
CA GLY A 375 9.46 8.69 -11.53
C GLY A 375 8.17 8.57 -10.74
N PHE A 376 8.08 9.20 -9.57
CA PHE A 376 6.79 9.29 -8.86
C PHE A 376 5.74 9.98 -9.73
N GLY A 377 4.56 9.38 -9.86
CA GLY A 377 3.52 9.84 -10.79
C GLY A 377 2.41 10.68 -10.18
N ILE A 378 1.26 10.70 -10.87
CA ILE A 378 0.04 11.43 -10.46
C ILE A 378 -0.27 11.08 -9.01
N ARG A 379 -0.50 12.11 -8.17
CA ARG A 379 -0.82 11.90 -6.76
C ARG A 379 -2.21 11.26 -6.61
N PRO A 380 -2.44 10.43 -5.58
CA PRO A 380 -3.72 9.79 -5.38
C PRO A 380 -4.87 10.79 -5.33
N THR A 381 -5.92 10.55 -6.12
CA THR A 381 -7.07 11.45 -6.23
C THR A 381 -8.27 10.73 -6.83
N SER A 382 -9.48 11.08 -6.38
CA SER A 382 -10.74 10.65 -7.01
C SER A 382 -11.18 11.54 -8.17
N ASN A 383 -10.48 12.65 -8.41
CA ASN A 383 -10.72 13.53 -9.56
C ASN A 383 -9.97 13.01 -10.80
N THR A 384 -10.40 11.86 -11.31
CA THR A 384 -9.73 11.16 -12.42
C THR A 384 -10.10 11.72 -13.79
N GLY A 385 -11.26 12.38 -13.88
CA GLY A 385 -11.84 12.82 -15.15
C GLY A 385 -12.36 11.68 -16.03
N HIS A 386 -12.41 10.44 -15.53
CA HIS A 386 -12.86 9.27 -16.27
C HIS A 386 -13.99 8.54 -15.51
N PRO A 387 -15.15 8.28 -16.12
CA PRO A 387 -16.34 7.77 -15.41
C PRO A 387 -16.14 6.38 -14.79
N SER A 388 -15.31 5.53 -15.42
CA SER A 388 -15.01 4.18 -14.92
C SER A 388 -13.77 4.11 -14.04
N VAL A 389 -13.11 5.24 -13.71
CA VAL A 389 -11.95 5.24 -12.81
C VAL A 389 -12.28 6.01 -11.54
N ASP A 390 -12.28 5.29 -10.44
CA ASP A 390 -12.65 5.81 -9.13
C ASP A 390 -11.56 6.65 -8.50
N ALA A 391 -10.31 6.23 -8.68
CA ALA A 391 -9.17 6.95 -8.19
C ALA A 391 -7.89 6.59 -8.95
N PHE A 392 -7.02 7.59 -9.10
CA PHE A 392 -5.59 7.31 -9.17
C PHE A 392 -5.12 7.00 -7.75
N VAL A 393 -4.26 6.00 -7.64
CA VAL A 393 -3.76 5.48 -6.36
C VAL A 393 -2.27 5.22 -6.46
N TRP A 394 -1.60 5.13 -5.32
CA TRP A 394 -0.23 4.59 -5.22
C TRP A 394 -0.32 3.27 -4.49
N VAL A 395 -0.26 2.16 -5.24
CA VAL A 395 -0.42 0.83 -4.64
C VAL A 395 0.93 0.34 -4.17
N LYS A 396 1.91 0.17 -5.07
CA LYS A 396 3.29 -0.14 -4.69
C LYS A 396 3.97 1.10 -4.09
N PRO A 397 4.44 1.06 -2.83
CA PRO A 397 5.18 2.17 -2.25
C PRO A 397 6.55 2.28 -2.92
N GLY A 398 6.76 3.34 -3.70
CA GLY A 398 8.01 3.55 -4.43
C GLY A 398 9.19 3.73 -3.48
N GLY A 399 10.28 3.00 -3.70
CA GLY A 399 11.42 2.94 -2.77
C GLY A 399 11.54 1.60 -2.05
N GLU A 400 10.45 0.84 -1.90
CA GLU A 400 10.55 -0.57 -1.55
C GLU A 400 10.96 -1.38 -2.79
N SER A 401 12.05 -2.14 -2.70
CA SER A 401 12.59 -2.94 -3.81
C SER A 401 11.55 -3.94 -4.35
N ASP A 402 11.62 -4.21 -5.65
CA ASP A 402 10.84 -5.26 -6.29
C ASP A 402 11.54 -6.64 -6.18
N GLY A 403 12.86 -6.67 -5.97
CA GLY A 403 13.66 -7.89 -5.88
C GLY A 403 15.16 -7.63 -5.89
N THR A 404 15.93 -8.60 -5.40
CA THR A 404 17.40 -8.50 -5.28
C THR A 404 18.07 -8.69 -6.64
N SER A 405 19.14 -7.92 -6.89
CA SER A 405 20.01 -8.12 -8.06
C SER A 405 21.18 -9.06 -7.76
N ASP A 406 21.32 -9.55 -6.52
CA ASP A 406 22.35 -10.52 -6.14
C ASP A 406 21.99 -11.91 -6.69
N THR A 407 22.73 -12.36 -7.71
CA THR A 407 22.52 -13.65 -8.37
C THR A 407 22.77 -14.86 -7.46
N SER A 408 23.41 -14.65 -6.30
CA SER A 408 23.63 -15.70 -5.31
C SER A 408 22.51 -15.82 -4.27
N ALA A 409 21.60 -14.85 -4.22
CA ALA A 409 20.48 -14.86 -3.28
C ALA A 409 19.46 -15.95 -3.63
N THR A 410 18.93 -16.62 -2.61
CA THR A 410 17.91 -17.67 -2.76
C THR A 410 16.67 -17.20 -3.53
N ARG A 411 16.35 -15.90 -3.46
CA ARG A 411 15.18 -15.29 -4.10
C ARG A 411 15.53 -14.39 -5.28
N TYR A 412 16.68 -14.62 -5.92
CA TYR A 412 17.02 -13.92 -7.14
C TYR A 412 15.98 -14.20 -8.25
N ASP A 413 15.46 -13.14 -8.86
CA ASP A 413 14.70 -13.20 -10.11
C ASP A 413 15.51 -12.55 -11.22
N PHE A 414 15.59 -13.23 -12.37
CA PHE A 414 16.42 -12.78 -13.49
C PHE A 414 16.01 -11.41 -14.04
N HIS A 415 14.76 -10.99 -13.87
CA HIS A 415 14.34 -9.63 -14.25
C HIS A 415 15.08 -8.55 -13.45
N CYS A 416 15.44 -8.84 -12.20
CA CYS A 416 16.16 -7.91 -11.32
C CYS A 416 17.67 -7.81 -11.63
N GLY A 417 18.18 -8.69 -12.50
CA GLY A 417 19.55 -8.61 -13.01
C GLY A 417 19.69 -7.99 -14.40
N LYS A 418 18.59 -7.57 -15.03
CA LYS A 418 18.62 -6.95 -16.37
C LYS A 418 19.27 -5.57 -16.34
N SER A 419 19.77 -5.13 -17.51
CA SER A 419 20.50 -3.86 -17.65
C SER A 419 19.65 -2.62 -17.39
N ASP A 420 18.34 -2.74 -17.49
CA ASP A 420 17.35 -1.71 -17.21
C ASP A 420 16.67 -1.87 -15.84
N ALA A 421 17.15 -2.80 -15.01
CA ALA A 421 16.88 -2.82 -13.57
C ALA A 421 17.98 -2.02 -12.84
N LEU A 422 17.61 -1.17 -11.88
CA LEU A 422 18.58 -0.43 -11.08
C LEU A 422 19.32 -1.38 -10.13
N GLN A 423 20.65 -1.33 -10.14
CA GLN A 423 21.52 -2.24 -9.37
C GLN A 423 22.62 -1.46 -8.62
N PRO A 424 23.14 -2.00 -7.50
CA PRO A 424 22.69 -3.21 -6.80
C PRO A 424 21.38 -2.98 -6.06
N ALA A 425 20.43 -3.92 -6.20
CA ALA A 425 19.12 -3.89 -5.55
C ALA A 425 19.07 -4.86 -4.36
N PRO A 426 18.44 -4.48 -3.24
CA PRO A 426 18.25 -5.37 -2.10
C PRO A 426 17.02 -6.27 -2.30
N GLU A 427 16.77 -7.16 -1.32
CA GLU A 427 15.62 -8.07 -1.31
C GLU A 427 14.27 -7.37 -1.51
N ALA A 428 13.31 -8.08 -2.12
CA ALA A 428 11.97 -7.56 -2.36
C ALA A 428 11.31 -7.05 -1.06
N GLY A 429 10.65 -5.89 -1.14
CA GLY A 429 9.99 -5.24 0.00
C GLY A 429 10.94 -4.53 0.97
N THR A 430 12.26 -4.62 0.79
CA THR A 430 13.23 -3.84 1.60
C THR A 430 13.51 -2.49 0.98
N TRP A 431 13.91 -1.51 1.79
CA TRP A 431 14.18 -0.15 1.32
C TRP A 431 15.36 -0.08 0.35
N PHE A 432 15.13 0.50 -0.82
CA PHE A 432 16.09 0.74 -1.88
C PHE A 432 16.26 2.26 -2.12
N ASN A 433 17.17 2.88 -1.36
CA ASN A 433 17.29 4.33 -1.33
C ASN A 433 17.69 4.97 -2.67
N ALA A 434 18.56 4.32 -3.45
CA ALA A 434 18.96 4.84 -4.76
C ALA A 434 17.76 4.85 -5.74
N TYR A 435 16.88 3.87 -5.63
CA TYR A 435 15.65 3.83 -6.43
C TYR A 435 14.65 4.90 -5.98
N PHE A 436 14.50 5.11 -4.67
CA PHE A 436 13.70 6.21 -4.14
C PHE A 436 14.21 7.58 -4.62
N GLU A 437 15.53 7.79 -4.67
CA GLU A 437 16.14 9.00 -5.23
C GLU A 437 15.82 9.17 -6.72
N GLN A 438 15.89 8.09 -7.52
CA GLN A 438 15.49 8.11 -8.92
C GLN A 438 14.02 8.56 -9.07
N LEU A 439 13.12 7.97 -8.29
CA LEU A 439 11.70 8.29 -8.33
C LEU A 439 11.42 9.75 -7.98
N LEU A 440 12.11 10.29 -6.96
CA LEU A 440 12.02 11.69 -6.56
C LEU A 440 12.55 12.65 -7.63
N THR A 441 13.68 12.31 -8.24
CA THR A 441 14.34 13.13 -9.25
C THR A 441 13.48 13.25 -10.50
N ASN A 442 12.83 12.16 -10.88
CA ASN A 442 11.99 12.06 -12.08
C ASN A 442 10.50 12.28 -11.78
N ALA A 443 10.14 12.76 -10.59
CA ALA A 443 8.75 12.91 -10.17
C ALA A 443 7.99 13.86 -11.10
N ASN A 444 6.82 13.43 -11.56
CA ASN A 444 5.93 14.20 -12.40
C ASN A 444 4.45 13.95 -12.01
N PRO A 445 3.76 14.94 -11.41
CA PRO A 445 4.26 16.27 -11.06
C PRO A 445 5.42 16.23 -10.05
N ALA A 446 6.29 17.23 -10.09
CA ALA A 446 7.40 17.34 -9.13
C ALA A 446 6.89 17.53 -7.69
N PHE A 447 7.74 17.17 -6.71
CA PHE A 447 7.50 17.38 -5.28
C PHE A 447 8.01 18.73 -4.79
#